data_AF-A0A963WMZ2-F1
#
_entry.id   AF-A0A963WMZ2-F1
#
_cell.length_a   1.000
_cell.length_b   1.000
_cell.length_c   1.000
_cell.angle_alpha   90.00
_cell.angle_beta   90.00
_cell.angle_gamma   90.00
#
_symmetry.space_group_name_H-M   'P 1'
#
loop_
_entity.id
_entity.type
_entity.pdbx_description
1 polymer ?
#
loop_
_entity_poly.entity_id
_entity_poly.type
_entity_poly.pdbx_seq_one_letter_code
_entity_poly.pdbx_strand_id
1 'polypeptide(L)'
;MAENLDTAEQATKAKPDHRDLLRAYRIAKARYELAVYTSEDEASNEAELDDLSEIHDALLRNLIAGESPNLAHLSTKLDIFVDEDLVSHTNADVLVMHLAADARRLARST
;
A
#
# COMPACT_ATOMS: atom_id res chain seq x y z
N MET A 1 4.95 -18.82 -12.68
CA MET A 1 4.16 -18.19 -11.60
C MET A 1 4.90 -18.09 -10.25
N ALA A 2 6.11 -18.64 -10.09
CA ALA A 2 6.84 -18.61 -8.82
C ALA A 2 7.72 -17.35 -8.58
N GLU A 3 7.92 -16.51 -9.60
CA GLU A 3 8.90 -15.42 -9.56
C GLU A 3 8.38 -14.16 -8.81
N ASN A 4 7.07 -14.02 -8.66
CA ASN A 4 6.45 -12.83 -8.06
C ASN A 4 6.23 -12.93 -6.54
N LEU A 5 6.12 -14.15 -5.99
CA LEU A 5 6.08 -14.38 -4.53
C LEU A 5 7.45 -14.14 -3.88
N ASP A 6 8.52 -14.45 -4.62
CA ASP A 6 9.90 -14.24 -4.19
C ASP A 6 10.24 -12.74 -4.02
N THR A 7 9.58 -11.85 -4.78
CA THR A 7 9.77 -10.39 -4.61
C THR A 7 9.12 -9.87 -3.32
N ALA A 8 8.01 -10.46 -2.89
CA ALA A 8 7.33 -10.10 -1.65
C ALA A 8 8.08 -10.66 -0.42
N GLU A 9 8.62 -11.88 -0.51
CA GLU A 9 9.44 -12.47 0.56
C GLU A 9 10.83 -11.82 0.67
N GLN A 10 11.48 -11.45 -0.44
CA GLN A 10 12.81 -10.83 -0.41
C GLN A 10 12.82 -9.40 0.12
N ALA A 11 11.68 -8.70 0.12
CA ALA A 11 11.53 -7.38 0.74
C ALA A 11 11.69 -7.38 2.28
N THR A 12 11.84 -8.57 2.91
CA THR A 12 11.97 -8.70 4.37
C THR A 12 13.42 -8.68 4.90
N LYS A 13 14.45 -8.73 4.03
CA LYS A 13 15.87 -8.78 4.44
C LYS A 13 16.60 -7.42 4.49
N ALA A 14 16.03 -6.39 3.89
CA ALA A 14 16.45 -5.00 4.01
C ALA A 14 15.17 -4.17 4.15
N LYS A 15 15.17 -3.07 4.93
CA LYS A 15 14.01 -2.15 4.90
C LYS A 15 13.81 -1.74 3.43
N PRO A 16 12.71 -2.13 2.79
CA PRO A 16 12.52 -1.86 1.36
C PRO A 16 12.50 -0.35 1.14
N ASP A 17 13.16 0.13 0.09
CA ASP A 17 13.18 1.56 -0.24
C ASP A 17 11.74 2.03 -0.51
N HIS A 18 11.45 3.29 -0.18
CA HIS A 18 10.11 3.85 -0.37
C HIS A 18 9.68 3.77 -1.83
N ARG A 19 10.62 3.91 -2.77
CA ARG A 19 10.34 3.78 -4.21
C ARG A 19 9.93 2.36 -4.59
N ASP A 20 10.58 1.36 -4.01
CA ASP A 20 10.26 -0.05 -4.27
C ASP A 20 8.89 -0.39 -3.70
N LEU A 21 8.59 0.06 -2.48
CA LEU A 21 7.26 -0.07 -1.87
C LEU A 21 6.17 0.61 -2.70
N LEU A 22 6.41 1.84 -3.16
CA LEU A 22 5.46 2.59 -3.98
C LEU A 22 5.19 1.89 -5.30
N ARG A 23 6.23 1.34 -5.94
CA ARG A 23 6.09 0.58 -7.18
C ARG A 23 5.30 -0.71 -6.96
N ALA A 24 5.63 -1.46 -5.91
CA ALA A 24 4.93 -2.70 -5.57
C ALA A 24 3.46 -2.44 -5.28
N TYR A 25 3.15 -1.43 -4.46
CA TYR A 25 1.78 -1.00 -4.16
C TYR A 25 1.00 -0.66 -5.43
N ARG A 26 1.56 0.16 -6.34
CA ARG A 26 0.88 0.54 -7.60
C ARG A 26 0.56 -0.66 -8.49
N ILE A 27 1.46 -1.63 -8.55
CA ILE A 27 1.24 -2.86 -9.31
C ILE A 27 0.13 -3.69 -8.66
N ALA A 28 0.15 -3.84 -7.33
CA ALA A 28 -0.88 -4.58 -6.62
C ALA A 28 -2.26 -3.93 -6.77
N LYS A 29 -2.35 -2.61 -6.58
CA LYS A 29 -3.59 -1.84 -6.79
C LYS A 29 -4.16 -2.04 -8.19
N ALA A 30 -3.35 -1.85 -9.23
CA ALA A 30 -3.81 -2.02 -10.61
C ALA A 30 -4.30 -3.45 -10.91
N ARG A 31 -3.68 -4.47 -10.30
CA ARG A 31 -4.10 -5.87 -10.46
C ARG A 31 -5.41 -6.15 -9.74
N TYR A 32 -5.54 -5.66 -8.50
CA TYR A 32 -6.76 -5.77 -7.72
C TYR A 32 -7.93 -5.07 -8.43
N GLU A 33 -7.77 -3.80 -8.80
CA GLU A 33 -8.78 -3.04 -9.53
C GLU A 33 -9.16 -3.73 -10.84
N LEU A 34 -8.18 -4.18 -11.63
CA LEU A 34 -8.46 -4.89 -12.88
C LEU A 34 -9.27 -6.16 -12.63
N ALA A 35 -8.92 -6.95 -11.61
CA ALA A 35 -9.67 -8.16 -11.26
C ALA A 35 -11.11 -7.83 -10.85
N VAL A 36 -11.31 -6.78 -10.04
CA VAL A 36 -12.64 -6.29 -9.64
C VAL A 36 -13.47 -5.84 -10.85
N TYR A 37 -12.86 -5.16 -11.82
CA TYR A 37 -13.57 -4.64 -13.00
C TYR A 37 -13.80 -5.68 -14.11
N THR A 38 -13.07 -6.80 -14.12
CA THR A 38 -13.12 -7.79 -15.21
C THR A 38 -13.74 -9.13 -14.81
N SER A 39 -14.06 -9.33 -13.53
CA SER A 39 -14.79 -10.51 -13.08
C SER A 39 -16.21 -10.51 -13.65
N GLU A 40 -16.46 -11.29 -14.71
CA GLU A 40 -17.80 -11.49 -15.29
C GLU A 40 -18.69 -12.37 -14.40
N ASP A 41 -18.12 -13.08 -13.41
CA ASP A 41 -18.83 -13.96 -12.47
C ASP A 41 -18.13 -13.92 -11.09
N GLU A 42 -18.73 -13.23 -10.12
CA GLU A 42 -18.14 -12.94 -8.79
C GLU A 42 -17.72 -14.22 -8.03
N ALA A 43 -18.45 -15.32 -8.22
CA ALA A 43 -18.26 -16.55 -7.46
C ALA A 43 -17.05 -17.41 -7.89
N SER A 44 -16.49 -17.19 -9.09
CA SER A 44 -15.35 -17.99 -9.58
C SER A 44 -13.99 -17.35 -9.29
N ASN A 45 -13.97 -16.05 -8.95
CA ASN A 45 -12.73 -15.29 -8.71
C ASN A 45 -12.61 -14.78 -7.26
N GLU A 46 -13.54 -15.14 -6.37
CA GLU A 46 -13.54 -14.68 -4.97
C GLU A 46 -12.20 -14.97 -4.26
N ALA A 47 -11.65 -16.17 -4.41
CA ALA A 47 -10.35 -16.52 -3.82
C ALA A 47 -9.18 -15.71 -4.40
N GLU A 48 -9.20 -15.41 -5.71
CA GLU A 48 -8.16 -14.57 -6.32
C GLU A 48 -8.30 -13.10 -5.89
N LEU A 49 -9.53 -12.61 -5.76
CA LEU A 49 -9.82 -11.27 -5.27
C LEU A 49 -9.39 -11.10 -3.81
N ASP A 50 -9.63 -12.09 -2.96
CA ASP A 50 -9.18 -12.11 -1.57
C ASP A 50 -7.65 -12.05 -1.50
N ASP A 51 -6.94 -12.92 -2.23
CA ASP A 51 -5.47 -12.93 -2.28
C ASP A 51 -4.91 -11.57 -2.76
N LEU A 52 -5.50 -10.99 -3.81
CA LEU A 52 -5.07 -9.69 -4.34
C LEU A 52 -5.38 -8.55 -3.37
N SER A 53 -6.53 -8.60 -2.67
CA SER A 53 -6.91 -7.63 -1.65
C SER A 53 -5.93 -7.67 -0.48
N GLU A 54 -5.58 -8.85 0.02
CA GLU A 54 -4.61 -9.01 1.12
C GLU A 54 -3.23 -8.46 0.74
N ILE A 55 -2.77 -8.74 -0.48
CA ILE A 55 -1.49 -8.24 -0.99
C ILE A 55 -1.51 -6.71 -1.12
N HIS A 56 -2.59 -6.15 -1.69
CA HIS A 56 -2.77 -4.70 -1.82
C HIS A 56 -2.79 -4.01 -0.45
N ASP A 57 -3.56 -4.53 0.51
CA ASP A 57 -3.65 -4.03 1.88
C ASP A 57 -2.30 -4.08 2.60
N ALA A 58 -1.58 -5.19 2.49
CA ALA A 58 -0.27 -5.36 3.13
C ALA A 58 0.75 -4.34 2.58
N LEU A 59 0.76 -4.12 1.27
CA LEU A 59 1.65 -3.16 0.62
C LEU A 59 1.28 -1.71 0.97
N LEU A 60 0.00 -1.38 1.01
CA LEU A 60 -0.49 -0.08 1.46
C LEU A 60 -0.02 0.21 2.89
N ARG A 61 -0.23 -0.72 3.81
CA ARG A 61 0.22 -0.58 5.21
C ARG A 61 1.72 -0.37 5.32
N ASN A 62 2.50 -1.20 4.62
CA ASN A 62 3.96 -1.09 4.65
C ASN A 62 4.46 0.25 4.09
N LEU A 63 3.85 0.73 2.99
CA LEU A 63 4.17 2.01 2.40
C LEU A 63 3.88 3.17 3.35
N ILE A 64 2.71 3.18 3.99
CA ILE A 64 2.30 4.25 4.90
C ILE A 64 3.10 4.21 6.21
N ALA A 65 3.35 3.01 6.76
CA ALA A 65 4.05 2.84 8.04
C ALA A 65 5.55 3.15 7.99
N GLY A 66 6.22 2.94 6.84
CA GLY A 66 7.63 3.33 6.67
C GLY A 66 7.82 4.84 6.81
N GLU A 67 8.95 5.36 7.26
CA GLU A 67 9.12 6.82 7.41
C GLU A 67 9.24 7.55 6.06
N SER A 68 8.65 8.74 5.93
CA SER A 68 8.77 9.59 4.73
C SER A 68 10.05 10.43 4.76
N PRO A 69 11.07 10.20 3.92
CA PRO A 69 12.35 10.90 4.03
C PRO A 69 12.25 12.43 3.84
N ASN A 70 11.25 12.91 3.10
CA ASN A 70 11.01 14.33 2.84
C ASN A 70 9.54 14.63 2.55
N LEU A 71 9.20 15.91 2.39
CA LEU A 71 7.83 16.37 2.11
C LEU A 71 7.24 15.80 0.82
N ALA A 72 8.05 15.52 -0.20
CA ALA A 72 7.54 14.93 -1.45
C ALA A 72 7.04 13.49 -1.24
N HIS A 73 7.72 12.71 -0.38
CA HIS A 73 7.30 11.36 -0.04
C HIS A 73 6.03 11.38 0.83
N LEU A 74 5.97 12.31 1.81
CA LEU A 74 4.75 12.50 2.60
C LEU A 74 3.56 12.92 1.73
N SER A 75 3.75 13.84 0.78
CA SER A 75 2.71 14.23 -0.18
C SER A 75 2.19 13.03 -0.96
N THR A 76 3.09 12.20 -1.47
CA THR A 76 2.72 10.99 -2.23
C THR A 76 1.86 10.04 -1.39
N LYS A 77 2.20 9.85 -0.11
CA LYS A 77 1.39 9.03 0.79
C LYS A 77 0.02 9.64 1.09
N LEU A 78 -0.08 10.95 1.20
CA LEU A 78 -1.35 11.64 1.41
C LEU A 78 -2.26 11.49 0.19
N ASP A 79 -1.70 11.61 -1.02
CA ASP A 79 -2.46 11.39 -2.26
C ASP A 79 -3.00 9.96 -2.32
N ILE A 80 -2.17 8.97 -1.97
CA ILE A 80 -2.59 7.56 -1.86
C ILE A 80 -3.68 7.38 -0.81
N PHE A 81 -3.50 7.95 0.38
CA PHE A 81 -4.47 7.82 1.47
C PHE A 81 -5.84 8.40 1.11
N VAL A 82 -5.89 9.47 0.32
CA VAL A 82 -7.14 10.07 -0.18
C VAL A 82 -7.79 9.22 -1.27
N ASP A 83 -6.99 8.59 -2.12
CA ASP A 83 -7.42 7.75 -3.23
C ASP A 83 -7.89 6.35 -2.80
N GLU A 84 -7.40 5.87 -1.66
CA GLU A 84 -7.88 4.64 -1.05
C GLU A 84 -9.22 4.87 -0.37
N ASP A 85 -10.25 4.15 -0.80
CA ASP A 85 -11.57 4.15 -0.16
C ASP A 85 -11.50 3.34 1.14
N LEU A 86 -10.93 3.96 2.18
CA LEU A 86 -10.71 3.36 3.49
C LEU A 86 -12.02 3.29 4.30
N VAL A 87 -13.00 2.56 3.78
CA VAL A 87 -14.33 2.37 4.38
C VAL A 87 -14.22 1.74 5.79
N SER A 88 -13.18 0.93 6.01
CA SER A 88 -12.83 0.36 7.32
C SER A 88 -12.17 1.41 8.23
N HIS A 89 -12.98 2.00 9.12
CA HIS A 89 -12.54 2.97 10.13
C HIS A 89 -11.34 2.46 10.96
N THR A 90 -11.26 1.14 11.18
CA THR A 90 -10.21 0.50 11.96
C THR A 90 -8.82 0.62 11.33
N ASN A 91 -8.73 0.68 9.99
CA ASN A 91 -7.45 0.85 9.30
C ASN A 91 -7.08 2.33 9.15
N ALA A 92 -8.06 3.20 8.95
CA ALA A 92 -7.84 4.62 8.75
C ALA A 92 -7.09 5.26 9.94
N ASP A 93 -7.48 4.96 11.18
CA ASP A 93 -6.85 5.55 12.37
C ASP A 93 -5.34 5.27 12.46
N VAL A 94 -4.93 4.04 12.20
CA VAL A 94 -3.51 3.64 12.24
C VAL A 94 -2.72 4.34 11.14
N LEU A 95 -3.27 4.40 9.92
CA LEU A 95 -2.62 5.06 8.79
C LEU A 95 -2.48 6.58 9.03
N VAL A 96 -3.52 7.23 9.56
CA VAL A 96 -3.51 8.64 9.93
C VAL A 96 -2.44 8.94 10.98
N MET A 97 -2.26 8.07 11.98
CA MET A 97 -1.20 8.25 13.00
C MET A 97 0.20 8.27 12.37
N HIS A 98 0.49 7.38 11.42
CA HIS A 98 1.78 7.35 10.73
C HIS A 98 2.01 8.62 9.88
N LEU A 99 0.99 9.05 9.13
CA LEU A 99 1.04 10.29 8.33
C LEU A 99 1.27 11.52 9.22
N ALA A 100 0.57 11.61 10.34
CA ALA A 100 0.73 12.69 11.31
C ALA A 100 2.12 12.68 11.97
N ALA A 101 2.68 11.50 12.27
CA ALA A 101 4.03 11.37 12.80
C ALA A 101 5.09 11.87 11.81
N ASP A 102 4.97 11.49 10.54
CA ASP A 102 5.85 11.98 9.47
C ASP A 102 5.76 13.50 9.31
N ALA A 103 4.54 14.06 9.27
CA ALA A 103 4.32 15.50 9.18
C ALA A 103 4.99 16.26 10.33
N ARG A 104 4.80 15.80 11.58
CA ARG A 104 5.42 16.40 12.78
C ARG A 104 6.94 16.30 12.78
N ARG A 105 7.51 15.21 12.26
CA ARG A 105 8.95 15.04 12.17
C ARG A 105 9.53 16.00 11.12
N LEU A 106 8.93 16.03 9.93
CA LEU A 106 9.41 16.86 8.82
C LEU A 106 9.29 18.37 9.13
N ALA A 107 8.20 18.80 9.75
CA ALA A 107 8.01 20.20 10.17
C ALA A 107 9.04 20.68 11.20
N ARG A 108 9.64 19.77 11.98
CA ARG A 108 10.71 20.08 12.95
C ARG A 108 12.12 20.05 12.34
N SER A 109 12.25 19.51 11.13
CA SER A 109 13.52 19.40 10.41
C SER A 109 13.77 20.53 9.41
N THR A 110 12.72 21.28 9.07
CA THR A 110 12.75 22.56 8.33
C THR A 110 12.97 23.73 9.27
#